data_AF-A0A1Y3MSA8-F1
#
_entry.id   AF-A0A1Y3MSA8-F1
#
_cell.length_a   1.000
_cell.length_b   1.000
_cell.length_c   1.000
_cell.angle_alpha   90.00
_cell.angle_beta   90.00
_cell.angle_gamma   90.00
#
_symmetry.space_group_name_H-M   'P 1'
#
loop_
_entity.id
_entity.type
_entity.pdbx_description
1 polymer ?
#
loop_
_entity_poly.entity_id
_entity_poly.type
_entity_poly.pdbx_seq_one_letter_code
_entity_poly.pdbx_strand_id
1 'polypeptide(L)'
;MGKLPGGKEGISSSVRAGLIASISNSIEEEKLEEALTVLTYFSSKDVQKKYIMNNGLISAIPSLYEDDEEVCEVTECEIFRNTQSLNDPLIDYQSKKIFYSFFRKYLYDFLAGRLTALEASQKITDISKIYYISLDTTDSYIGLIITIMIIVVSTLMLLSLIFLFRENFNPFFTILPVDFWILSVMGTILFLCSSFTHFGRLTEWKCFLNLLVQLWGMTLFLIPILYELILQYPTPNNLTEWIIDHRHLFISFFIVVDVVVISLFVVEPLIIEEIVIEEGKNFEICQPSTLLCKIIVVFLCLYIYSIFIVIMIYLIVVEWKRKGIQYNIKFMVYGLYLDVLSIIIVSVFNSVIIRNYKFYNIVLIGIFFSISLSNYLFIYGIKLILAFAEKKNVRLQFISEINKEFIEYSESKAKTNSIHFPNFNNNNTKSIMKTNFISNVTEDGTNNDNNNNSSSNNNKNKNNSSNDNNSFSEVGNDISVYTANKIDSPPTRNIQRRFSLVI
;
A
#
# COMPACT_ATOMS: atom_id res chain seq x y z
N MET A 1 38.14 -30.34 16.07
CA MET A 1 37.02 -29.42 16.34
C MET A 1 37.58 -28.17 16.99
N GLY A 2 37.19 -26.97 16.54
CA GLY A 2 37.55 -25.73 17.26
C GLY A 2 36.70 -25.60 18.52
N LYS A 3 37.31 -25.18 19.64
CA LYS A 3 36.58 -24.89 20.90
C LYS A 3 35.75 -23.63 20.68
N LEU A 4 34.44 -23.78 20.51
CA LEU A 4 33.53 -22.64 20.55
C LEU A 4 33.28 -22.29 22.03
N PRO A 5 33.20 -21.00 22.41
CA PRO A 5 32.89 -20.63 23.78
C PRO A 5 31.48 -21.12 24.17
N GLY A 6 31.35 -21.73 25.35
CA GLY A 6 30.06 -22.13 25.93
C GLY A 6 29.32 -20.97 26.60
N GLY A 7 28.05 -21.19 26.98
CA GLY A 7 27.25 -20.21 27.69
C GLY A 7 27.64 -20.02 29.16
N LYS A 8 28.59 -20.84 29.67
CA LYS A 8 29.16 -20.76 31.01
C LYS A 8 30.69 -20.70 30.90
N GLU A 9 31.30 -19.96 31.81
CA GLU A 9 32.76 -19.87 31.91
C GLU A 9 33.38 -21.27 32.13
N GLY A 10 34.49 -21.54 31.45
CA GLY A 10 35.18 -22.84 31.51
C GLY A 10 34.56 -23.98 30.69
N ILE A 11 33.39 -23.76 30.06
CA ILE A 11 32.68 -24.78 29.26
C ILE A 11 32.85 -24.45 27.77
N SER A 12 33.15 -25.46 26.95
CA SER A 12 33.14 -25.32 25.49
C SER A 12 31.75 -25.65 24.94
N SER A 13 31.33 -25.00 23.86
CA SER A 13 30.13 -25.39 23.12
C SER A 13 30.48 -26.27 21.93
N SER A 14 29.57 -27.17 21.60
CA SER A 14 29.55 -27.84 20.31
C SER A 14 28.15 -27.86 19.73
N VAL A 15 28.08 -27.76 18.41
CA VAL A 15 26.83 -28.01 17.68
C VAL A 15 26.70 -29.52 17.57
N ARG A 16 25.71 -30.10 18.25
CA ARG A 16 25.41 -31.54 18.11
C ARG A 16 24.56 -31.74 16.86
N ALA A 17 25.11 -32.46 15.89
CA ALA A 17 24.32 -33.06 14.82
C ALA A 17 23.95 -34.48 15.25
N GLY A 18 22.70 -34.69 15.67
CA GLY A 18 22.20 -35.99 16.10
C GLY A 18 21.42 -36.71 15.00
N LEU A 19 21.35 -38.04 15.11
CA LEU A 19 20.32 -38.82 14.44
C LEU A 19 19.05 -38.74 15.30
N ILE A 20 17.96 -38.24 14.72
CA ILE A 20 16.65 -38.22 15.37
C ILE A 20 15.91 -39.48 14.90
N ALA A 21 15.57 -40.36 15.83
CA ALA A 21 14.66 -41.46 15.60
C ALA A 21 13.30 -41.10 16.21
N SER A 22 12.26 -41.11 15.37
CA SER A 22 10.90 -40.76 15.76
C SER A 22 9.94 -41.87 15.35
N ILE A 23 8.92 -42.12 16.17
CA ILE A 23 7.81 -43.02 15.83
C ILE A 23 6.68 -42.16 15.24
N SER A 24 6.06 -42.62 14.16
CA SER A 24 4.92 -41.90 13.56
C SER A 24 3.72 -41.92 14.49
N ASN A 25 3.03 -40.79 14.64
CA ASN A 25 1.76 -40.70 15.39
C ASN A 25 0.62 -41.50 14.72
N SER A 26 0.80 -41.95 13.47
CA SER A 26 -0.19 -42.70 12.69
C SER A 26 -0.03 -44.23 12.77
N ILE A 27 0.83 -44.75 13.66
CA ILE A 27 1.06 -46.18 13.80
C ILE A 27 -0.09 -46.85 14.60
N GLU A 28 -0.45 -48.08 14.23
CA GLU A 28 -1.40 -48.89 14.99
C GLU A 28 -0.84 -49.20 16.39
N GLU A 29 -1.72 -49.25 17.40
CA GLU A 29 -1.33 -49.42 18.82
C GLU A 29 -0.52 -50.70 19.06
N GLU A 30 -0.84 -51.80 18.36
CA GLU A 30 -0.09 -53.06 18.44
C GLU A 30 1.36 -52.92 17.95
N LYS A 31 1.58 -52.15 16.87
CA LYS A 31 2.92 -51.89 16.31
C LYS A 31 3.68 -50.81 17.07
N LEU A 32 2.98 -50.00 17.86
CA LEU A 32 3.59 -48.96 18.69
C LEU A 32 4.49 -49.59 19.77
N GLU A 33 4.03 -50.67 20.43
CA GLU A 33 4.81 -51.37 21.45
C GLU A 33 6.09 -51.99 20.88
N GLU A 34 6.02 -52.59 19.69
CA GLU A 34 7.19 -53.13 18.99
C GLU A 34 8.18 -52.02 18.61
N ALA A 35 7.67 -50.92 18.04
CA ALA A 35 8.50 -49.76 17.69
C ALA A 35 9.17 -49.13 18.92
N LEU A 36 8.45 -49.02 20.04
CA LEU A 36 8.99 -48.55 21.31
C LEU A 36 10.07 -49.50 21.85
N THR A 37 9.88 -50.80 21.73
CA THR A 37 10.86 -51.81 22.15
C THR A 37 12.15 -51.66 21.35
N VAL A 38 12.04 -51.55 20.03
CA VAL A 38 13.19 -51.34 19.13
C VAL A 38 13.90 -50.02 19.45
N LEU A 39 13.15 -48.93 19.61
CA LEU A 39 13.72 -47.62 19.93
C LEU A 39 14.44 -47.66 21.29
N THR A 40 13.82 -48.26 22.30
CA THR A 40 14.38 -48.43 23.65
C THR A 40 15.68 -49.22 23.62
N TYR A 41 15.72 -50.31 22.84
CA TYR A 41 16.93 -51.10 22.63
C TYR A 41 18.04 -50.26 21.99
N PHE A 42 17.75 -49.55 20.90
CA PHE A 42 18.75 -48.69 20.24
C PHE A 42 19.22 -47.53 21.12
N SER A 43 18.36 -46.99 21.98
CA SER A 43 18.70 -45.94 22.94
C SER A 43 19.28 -46.46 24.25
N SER A 44 19.43 -47.77 24.43
CA SER A 44 19.97 -48.35 25.66
C SER A 44 21.44 -48.01 25.85
N LYS A 45 21.88 -47.88 27.10
CA LYS A 45 23.27 -47.57 27.47
C LYS A 45 24.24 -48.58 26.86
N ASP A 46 23.90 -49.87 26.88
CA ASP A 46 24.76 -50.96 26.39
C ASP A 46 24.96 -50.90 24.86
N VAL A 47 23.87 -50.68 24.11
CA VAL A 47 23.94 -50.58 22.65
C VAL A 47 24.70 -49.31 22.23
N GLN A 48 24.42 -48.19 22.88
CA GLN A 48 25.13 -46.93 22.64
C GLN A 48 26.61 -47.03 22.99
N LYS A 49 26.97 -47.67 24.12
CA LYS A 49 28.35 -48.01 24.49
C LYS A 49 29.02 -48.81 23.38
N LYS A 50 28.37 -49.87 22.90
CA LYS A 50 28.90 -50.71 21.82
C LYS A 50 29.15 -49.92 20.53
N TYR A 51 28.30 -48.96 20.19
CA TYR A 51 28.52 -48.06 19.05
C TYR A 51 29.68 -47.08 19.25
N ILE A 52 29.88 -46.56 20.47
CA ILE A 52 31.07 -45.75 20.78
C ILE A 52 32.33 -46.60 20.59
N MET A 53 32.38 -47.77 21.24
CA MET A 53 33.54 -48.66 21.26
C MET A 53 33.94 -49.16 19.87
N ASN A 54 32.97 -49.58 19.06
CA ASN A 54 33.26 -50.26 17.79
C ASN A 54 33.28 -49.31 16.59
N ASN A 55 32.54 -48.20 16.63
CA ASN A 55 32.32 -47.35 15.47
C ASN A 55 32.80 -45.90 15.69
N GLY A 56 33.25 -45.55 16.90
CA GLY A 56 33.61 -44.18 17.25
C GLY A 56 32.42 -43.21 17.19
N LEU A 57 31.19 -43.73 17.28
CA LEU A 57 29.99 -42.90 17.30
C LEU A 57 29.85 -42.24 18.67
N ILE A 58 29.40 -40.98 18.69
CA ILE A 58 29.20 -40.24 19.94
C ILE A 58 27.75 -40.44 20.39
N SER A 59 27.55 -40.88 21.63
CA SER A 59 26.22 -41.01 22.23
C SER A 59 25.76 -39.70 22.86
N ALA A 60 24.44 -39.52 22.93
CA ALA A 60 23.83 -38.41 23.65
C ALA A 60 23.71 -38.66 25.16
N ILE A 61 23.99 -39.88 25.64
CA ILE A 61 23.80 -40.29 27.05
C ILE A 61 25.01 -39.84 27.89
N PRO A 62 24.87 -38.82 28.77
CA PRO A 62 26.02 -38.27 29.50
C PRO A 62 26.68 -39.28 30.44
N SER A 63 25.91 -40.18 31.05
CA SER A 63 26.41 -41.22 31.97
C SER A 63 27.37 -42.23 31.32
N LEU A 64 27.46 -42.28 29.98
CA LEU A 64 28.49 -43.07 29.30
C LEU A 64 29.88 -42.43 29.38
N TYR A 65 29.95 -41.12 29.58
CA TYR A 65 31.19 -40.36 29.68
C TYR A 65 31.58 -40.03 31.13
N GLU A 66 30.63 -40.18 32.07
CA GLU A 66 30.84 -39.90 33.48
C GLU A 66 31.22 -41.14 34.29
N ASP A 67 30.61 -42.29 33.98
CA ASP A 67 30.65 -43.47 34.85
C ASP A 67 31.41 -44.66 34.25
N ASP A 68 31.77 -44.62 32.96
CA ASP A 68 32.24 -45.80 32.22
C ASP A 68 33.69 -45.65 31.75
N GLU A 69 34.63 -46.19 32.53
CA GLU A 69 36.06 -46.11 32.25
C GLU A 69 36.42 -46.72 30.88
N GLU A 70 35.77 -47.82 30.48
CA GLU A 70 36.04 -48.48 29.20
C GLU A 70 35.72 -47.58 28.00
N VAL A 71 34.67 -46.74 28.11
CA VAL A 71 34.34 -45.76 27.07
C VAL A 71 35.43 -44.68 26.99
N CYS A 72 35.94 -44.25 28.13
CA CYS A 72 36.96 -43.19 28.20
C CYS A 72 38.36 -43.64 27.80
N GLU A 73 38.62 -44.95 27.72
CA GLU A 73 39.84 -45.49 27.13
C GLU A 73 39.88 -45.28 25.60
N VAL A 74 38.72 -45.29 24.94
CA VAL A 74 38.63 -45.17 23.47
C VAL A 74 38.20 -43.79 22.98
N THR A 75 37.73 -42.90 23.88
CA THR A 75 37.26 -41.56 23.52
C THR A 75 37.60 -40.51 24.58
N GLU A 76 37.75 -39.25 24.14
CA GLU A 76 38.09 -38.13 25.03
C GLU A 76 36.86 -37.67 25.85
N CYS A 77 36.49 -38.46 26.88
CA CYS A 77 35.33 -38.20 27.75
C CYS A 77 35.34 -36.80 28.38
N GLU A 78 36.50 -36.26 28.73
CA GLU A 78 36.61 -34.92 29.32
C GLU A 78 36.03 -33.85 28.41
N ILE A 79 36.21 -33.98 27.09
CA ILE A 79 35.59 -33.08 26.12
C ILE A 79 34.07 -33.20 26.23
N PHE A 80 33.52 -34.42 26.13
CA PHE A 80 32.08 -34.62 26.10
C PHE A 80 31.38 -34.22 27.42
N ARG A 81 32.05 -34.43 28.56
CA ARG A 81 31.58 -34.01 29.88
C ARG A 81 31.48 -32.49 30.00
N ASN A 82 32.47 -31.79 29.44
CA ASN A 82 32.58 -30.34 29.52
C ASN A 82 32.00 -29.61 28.30
N THR A 83 31.28 -30.31 27.42
CA THR A 83 30.71 -29.72 26.21
C THR A 83 29.22 -29.44 26.36
N GLN A 84 28.85 -28.17 26.29
CA GLN A 84 27.46 -27.76 26.20
C GLN A 84 26.95 -27.96 24.77
N SER A 85 25.87 -28.74 24.62
CA SER A 85 25.16 -28.78 23.35
C SER A 85 24.54 -27.42 23.08
N LEU A 86 24.83 -26.85 21.92
CA LEU A 86 23.98 -25.80 21.36
C LEU A 86 23.10 -26.44 20.29
N ASN A 87 21.82 -26.08 20.31
CA ASN A 87 20.99 -26.27 19.14
C ASN A 87 21.65 -25.50 18.01
N ASP A 88 21.73 -26.10 16.83
CA ASP A 88 22.23 -25.40 15.66
C ASP A 88 21.33 -24.17 15.43
N PRO A 89 21.87 -22.94 15.52
CA PRO A 89 21.07 -21.73 15.35
C PRO A 89 20.50 -21.61 13.92
N LEU A 90 21.00 -22.41 12.96
CA LEU A 90 20.49 -22.48 11.59
C LEU A 90 19.34 -23.48 11.51
N ILE A 91 18.14 -23.04 11.89
CA ILE A 91 16.94 -23.87 12.05
C ILE A 91 16.35 -24.34 10.71
N ASP A 92 16.61 -23.65 9.59
CA ASP A 92 16.15 -24.12 8.27
C ASP A 92 17.23 -24.94 7.53
N TYR A 93 16.94 -26.23 7.30
CA TYR A 93 17.85 -27.19 6.66
C TYR A 93 18.19 -26.80 5.21
N GLN A 94 17.26 -26.18 4.48
CA GLN A 94 17.51 -25.77 3.10
C GLN A 94 18.47 -24.59 3.02
N SER A 95 18.18 -23.52 3.75
CA SER A 95 19.08 -22.37 3.86
C SER A 95 20.45 -22.78 4.40
N LYS A 96 20.51 -23.72 5.35
CA LYS A 96 21.77 -24.28 5.88
C LYS A 96 22.61 -24.99 4.84
N LYS A 97 22.01 -25.84 3.99
CA LYS A 97 22.75 -26.54 2.92
C LYS A 97 23.33 -25.56 1.91
N ILE A 98 22.52 -24.56 1.52
CA ILE A 98 22.91 -23.51 0.58
C ILE A 98 24.03 -22.66 1.19
N PHE A 99 23.86 -22.20 2.43
CA PHE A 99 24.85 -21.42 3.17
C PHE A 99 26.19 -22.14 3.26
N TYR A 100 26.22 -23.40 3.73
CA TYR A 100 27.49 -24.13 3.83
C TYR A 100 28.15 -24.38 2.48
N SER A 101 27.35 -24.55 1.42
CA SER A 101 27.90 -24.71 0.08
C SER A 101 28.65 -23.46 -0.38
N PHE A 102 28.06 -22.27 -0.17
CA PHE A 102 28.70 -20.99 -0.52
C PHE A 102 29.82 -20.63 0.43
N PHE A 103 29.65 -20.84 1.73
CA PHE A 103 30.69 -20.64 2.73
C PHE A 103 31.95 -21.44 2.38
N ARG A 104 31.80 -22.74 2.08
CA ARG A 104 32.94 -23.59 1.68
C ARG A 104 33.53 -23.13 0.35
N LYS A 105 32.70 -22.77 -0.63
CA LYS A 105 33.18 -22.23 -1.92
C LYS A 105 34.06 -21.01 -1.68
N TYR A 106 33.60 -20.00 -0.95
CA TYR A 106 34.35 -18.78 -0.68
C TYR A 106 35.60 -19.02 0.18
N LEU A 107 35.51 -19.93 1.16
CA LEU A 107 36.66 -20.32 1.97
C LEU A 107 37.73 -21.02 1.12
N TYR A 108 37.35 -21.94 0.24
CA TYR A 108 38.29 -22.61 -0.66
C TYR A 108 38.86 -21.66 -1.71
N ASP A 109 38.07 -20.74 -2.24
CA ASP A 109 38.57 -19.72 -3.16
C ASP A 109 39.58 -18.79 -2.47
N PHE A 110 39.37 -18.45 -1.20
CA PHE A 110 40.35 -17.73 -0.38
C PHE A 110 41.63 -18.55 -0.16
N LEU A 111 41.51 -19.82 0.27
CA LEU A 111 42.67 -20.69 0.50
C LEU A 111 43.46 -20.99 -0.78
N ALA A 112 42.79 -20.98 -1.94
CA ALA A 112 43.42 -21.13 -3.25
C ALA A 112 44.05 -19.83 -3.78
N GLY A 113 43.96 -18.72 -3.04
CA GLY A 113 44.49 -17.40 -3.45
C GLY A 113 43.68 -16.68 -4.53
N ARG A 114 42.44 -17.10 -4.79
CA ARG A 114 41.56 -16.47 -5.81
C ARG A 114 40.78 -15.27 -5.26
N LEU A 115 40.52 -15.26 -3.95
CA LEU A 115 39.88 -14.15 -3.24
C LEU A 115 40.83 -13.60 -2.18
N THR A 116 40.77 -12.29 -1.95
CA THR A 116 41.40 -11.69 -0.79
C THR A 116 40.63 -12.02 0.50
N ALA A 117 41.28 -11.90 1.66
CA ALA A 117 40.62 -12.12 2.95
C ALA A 117 39.40 -11.20 3.15
N LEU A 118 39.51 -9.94 2.70
CA LEU A 118 38.43 -8.96 2.78
C LEU A 118 37.23 -9.38 1.91
N GLU A 119 37.47 -9.76 0.65
CA GLU A 119 36.40 -10.20 -0.26
C GLU A 119 35.71 -11.48 0.22
N ALA A 120 36.49 -12.47 0.67
CA ALA A 120 35.95 -13.72 1.19
C ALA A 120 35.11 -13.48 2.45
N SER A 121 35.61 -12.67 3.39
CA SER A 121 34.86 -12.26 4.59
C SER A 121 33.59 -11.51 4.24
N GLN A 122 33.65 -10.60 3.25
CA GLN A 122 32.49 -9.84 2.81
C GLN A 122 31.44 -10.74 2.16
N LYS A 123 31.83 -11.66 1.28
CA LYS A 123 30.92 -12.64 0.67
C LYS A 123 30.28 -13.57 1.71
N ILE A 124 31.06 -14.03 2.69
CA ILE A 124 30.55 -14.82 3.83
C ILE A 124 29.55 -14.00 4.66
N THR A 125 29.82 -12.71 4.87
CA THR A 125 28.90 -11.79 5.55
C THR A 125 27.64 -11.57 4.72
N ASP A 126 27.77 -11.44 3.40
CA ASP A 126 26.65 -11.20 2.49
C ASP A 126 25.65 -12.36 2.45
N ILE A 127 26.12 -13.61 2.51
CA ILE A 127 25.26 -14.80 2.56
C ILE A 127 24.68 -15.10 3.94
N SER A 128 25.17 -14.46 5.01
CA SER A 128 24.69 -14.65 6.39
C SER A 128 23.80 -13.51 6.88
N LYS A 129 24.02 -12.29 6.40
CA LYS A 129 23.27 -11.10 6.80
C LYS A 129 22.01 -10.96 5.95
N ILE A 130 20.88 -10.77 6.62
CA ILE A 130 19.63 -10.33 5.99
C ILE A 130 19.69 -8.81 5.82
N TYR A 131 19.67 -8.36 4.58
CA TYR A 131 19.71 -6.95 4.23
C TYR A 131 18.31 -6.34 4.14
N TYR A 132 18.19 -5.12 4.64
CA TYR A 132 16.99 -4.30 4.56
C TYR A 132 17.38 -2.83 4.39
N ILE A 133 16.43 -1.96 4.04
CA ILE A 133 16.66 -0.52 4.02
C ILE A 133 16.58 0.00 5.46
N SER A 134 17.73 0.39 6.01
CA SER A 134 17.81 1.05 7.32
C SER A 134 17.56 2.55 7.19
N LEU A 135 17.07 3.17 8.27
CA LEU A 135 17.08 4.62 8.44
C LEU A 135 18.44 5.13 8.92
N ASP A 136 19.30 4.23 9.40
CA ASP A 136 20.65 4.55 9.83
C ASP A 136 21.55 4.83 8.61
N THR A 137 22.21 5.99 8.65
CA THR A 137 23.19 6.45 7.65
C THR A 137 24.44 5.57 7.58
N THR A 138 24.69 4.71 8.58
CA THR A 138 25.81 3.78 8.58
C THR A 138 25.76 2.78 7.41
N ASP A 139 24.57 2.28 7.09
CA ASP A 139 24.36 1.33 5.99
C ASP A 139 24.04 2.04 4.67
N SER A 140 23.12 3.01 4.67
CA SER A 140 22.72 3.74 3.46
C SER A 140 21.90 5.00 3.72
N TYR A 141 22.20 6.08 2.99
CA TYR A 141 21.41 7.32 2.99
C TYR A 141 20.02 7.21 2.33
N ILE A 142 19.75 6.12 1.59
CA ILE A 142 18.52 5.97 0.78
C ILE A 142 17.27 6.02 1.66
N GLY A 143 17.25 5.27 2.77
CA GLY A 143 16.08 5.23 3.67
C GLY A 143 15.77 6.58 4.31
N LEU A 144 16.82 7.31 4.71
CA LEU A 144 16.68 8.65 5.27
C LEU A 144 16.13 9.64 4.25
N ILE A 145 16.65 9.65 3.02
CA ILE A 145 16.19 10.55 1.95
C ILE A 145 14.70 10.30 1.64
N ILE A 146 14.31 9.04 1.49
CA ILE A 146 12.91 8.66 1.22
C ILE A 146 12.01 9.09 2.38
N THR A 147 12.45 8.90 3.62
CA THR A 147 11.69 9.31 4.82
C THR A 147 11.47 10.81 4.87
N ILE A 148 12.52 11.61 4.62
CA ILE A 148 12.42 13.07 4.56
C ILE A 148 11.44 13.48 3.45
N MET A 149 11.54 12.85 2.27
CA MET A 149 10.64 13.14 1.14
C MET A 149 9.18 12.87 1.51
N ILE A 150 8.87 11.72 2.13
CA ILE A 150 7.52 11.37 2.59
C ILE A 150 7.02 12.41 3.60
N ILE A 151 7.80 12.72 4.63
CA ILE A 151 7.40 13.68 5.68
C ILE A 151 7.11 15.06 5.09
N VAL A 152 7.96 15.56 4.19
CA VAL A 152 7.77 16.86 3.53
C VAL A 152 6.48 16.86 2.72
N VAL A 153 6.24 15.83 1.91
CA VAL A 153 5.02 15.73 1.09
C VAL A 153 3.77 15.62 1.96
N SER A 154 3.76 14.75 2.97
CA SER A 154 2.65 14.64 3.92
C SER A 154 2.37 15.95 4.64
N THR A 155 3.42 16.67 5.05
CA THR A 155 3.28 17.99 5.70
C THR A 155 2.66 19.01 4.73
N LEU A 156 3.08 19.03 3.47
CA LEU A 156 2.49 19.91 2.45
C LEU A 156 1.01 19.58 2.20
N MET A 157 0.64 18.29 2.16
CA MET A 157 -0.75 17.84 2.05
C MET A 157 -1.59 18.25 3.27
N LEU A 158 -1.05 18.19 4.49
CA LEU A 158 -1.76 18.65 5.69
C LEU A 158 -1.92 20.17 5.72
N LEU A 159 -0.86 20.92 5.42
CA LEU A 159 -0.89 22.38 5.40
C LEU A 159 -1.88 22.91 4.34
N SER A 160 -2.08 22.17 3.24
CA SER A 160 -3.02 22.57 2.21
C SER A 160 -4.49 22.51 2.66
N LEU A 161 -4.83 21.78 3.73
CA LEU A 161 -6.18 21.76 4.30
C LEU A 161 -6.60 23.11 4.90
N ILE A 162 -5.65 23.98 5.25
CA ILE A 162 -5.95 25.34 5.76
C ILE A 162 -6.77 26.14 4.72
N PHE A 163 -6.57 25.89 3.42
CA PHE A 163 -7.29 26.60 2.37
C PHE A 163 -8.77 26.24 2.29
N LEU A 164 -9.16 25.06 2.77
CA LEU A 164 -10.55 24.61 2.82
C LEU A 164 -11.42 25.53 3.69
N PHE A 165 -10.85 26.10 4.75
CA PHE A 165 -11.54 26.96 5.70
C PHE A 165 -11.54 28.44 5.30
N ARG A 166 -10.88 28.81 4.20
CA ARG A 166 -10.80 30.20 3.76
C ARG A 166 -11.97 30.53 2.86
N GLU A 167 -12.77 31.53 3.23
CA GLU A 167 -13.98 31.95 2.50
C GLU A 167 -13.77 32.15 0.99
N ASN A 168 -12.64 32.74 0.59
CA ASN A 168 -12.30 32.97 -0.82
C ASN A 168 -12.15 31.68 -1.65
N PHE A 169 -11.92 30.54 -1.00
CA PHE A 169 -11.69 29.24 -1.63
C PHE A 169 -12.94 28.35 -1.58
N ASN A 170 -13.90 28.64 -0.71
CA ASN A 170 -15.12 27.85 -0.53
C ASN A 170 -15.88 27.53 -1.84
N PRO A 171 -16.01 28.46 -2.83
CA PRO A 171 -16.73 28.17 -4.07
C PRO A 171 -16.15 26.99 -4.87
N PHE A 172 -14.84 26.73 -4.77
CA PHE A 172 -14.16 25.64 -5.48
C PHE A 172 -14.32 24.27 -4.80
N PHE A 173 -14.70 24.26 -3.52
CA PHE A 173 -14.82 23.06 -2.70
C PHE A 173 -16.28 22.66 -2.41
N THR A 174 -17.25 23.31 -3.06
CA THR A 174 -18.71 23.07 -2.88
C THR A 174 -19.18 21.66 -3.21
N ILE A 175 -18.40 20.91 -3.98
CA ILE A 175 -18.79 19.58 -4.45
C ILE A 175 -18.85 18.58 -3.31
N LEU A 176 -17.87 18.62 -2.40
CA LEU A 176 -17.77 17.60 -1.37
C LEU A 176 -17.81 18.29 0.00
N PRO A 177 -18.47 17.69 1.01
CA PRO A 177 -18.44 18.22 2.37
C PRO A 177 -17.01 18.42 2.89
N VAL A 178 -16.81 19.44 3.73
CA VAL A 178 -15.51 19.83 4.30
C VAL A 178 -14.83 18.66 5.02
N ASP A 179 -15.59 17.91 5.82
CA ASP A 179 -15.14 16.71 6.52
C ASP A 179 -14.67 15.60 5.56
N PHE A 180 -15.32 15.46 4.41
CA PHE A 180 -14.99 14.45 3.41
C PHE A 180 -13.73 14.83 2.62
N TRP A 181 -13.48 16.12 2.37
CA TRP A 181 -12.20 16.59 1.84
C TRP A 181 -11.03 16.26 2.78
N ILE A 182 -11.21 16.52 4.07
CA ILE A 182 -10.20 16.19 5.09
C ILE A 182 -9.97 14.68 5.11
N LEU A 183 -11.04 13.89 5.03
CA LEU A 183 -10.95 12.43 4.99
C LEU A 183 -10.16 11.92 3.78
N SER A 184 -10.43 12.46 2.57
CA SER A 184 -9.69 12.08 1.37
C SER A 184 -8.20 12.41 1.47
N VAL A 185 -7.84 13.59 1.99
CA VAL A 185 -6.43 13.98 2.16
C VAL A 185 -5.76 13.09 3.22
N MET A 186 -6.44 12.82 4.35
CA MET A 186 -5.93 11.90 5.37
C MET A 186 -5.75 10.48 4.83
N GLY A 187 -6.67 9.99 3.99
CA GLY A 187 -6.56 8.72 3.29
C GLY A 187 -5.31 8.65 2.40
N THR A 188 -5.04 9.69 1.61
CA THR A 188 -3.82 9.74 0.77
C THR A 188 -2.52 9.77 1.59
N ILE A 189 -2.52 10.49 2.73
CA ILE A 189 -1.36 10.51 3.65
C ILE A 189 -1.18 9.14 4.30
N LEU A 190 -2.27 8.51 4.74
CA LEU A 190 -2.23 7.19 5.35
C LEU A 190 -1.68 6.16 4.35
N PHE A 191 -2.15 6.18 3.10
CA PHE A 191 -1.62 5.33 2.03
C PHE A 191 -0.12 5.59 1.80
N LEU A 192 0.32 6.85 1.74
CA LEU A 192 1.74 7.20 1.61
C LEU A 192 2.59 6.65 2.77
N CYS A 193 2.06 6.69 3.99
CA CYS A 193 2.70 6.18 5.20
C CYS A 193 2.89 4.66 5.19
N SER A 194 2.22 3.89 4.31
CA SER A 194 2.48 2.46 4.16
C SER A 194 3.94 2.19 3.77
N SER A 195 4.59 3.15 3.09
CA SER A 195 6.02 3.06 2.74
C SER A 195 6.92 2.87 3.97
N PHE A 196 6.50 3.30 5.17
CA PHE A 196 7.30 3.16 6.38
C PHE A 196 7.44 1.70 6.86
N THR A 197 6.51 0.81 6.49
CA THR A 197 6.58 -0.60 6.90
C THR A 197 7.69 -1.37 6.19
N HIS A 198 8.23 -0.81 5.10
CA HIS A 198 9.35 -1.38 4.34
C HIS A 198 10.73 -1.05 4.91
N PHE A 199 10.81 -0.19 5.95
CA PHE A 199 12.08 0.13 6.60
C PHE A 199 12.40 -0.84 7.75
N GLY A 200 13.69 -1.13 7.91
CA GLY A 200 14.19 -2.03 8.95
C GLY A 200 13.91 -3.51 8.64
N ARG A 201 14.18 -4.38 9.62
CA ARG A 201 13.86 -5.80 9.53
C ARG A 201 12.34 -6.00 9.35
N LEU A 202 11.95 -6.91 8.47
CA LEU A 202 10.55 -7.25 8.29
C LEU A 202 10.09 -8.11 9.46
N THR A 203 8.87 -7.85 9.92
CA THR A 203 8.19 -8.64 10.94
C THR A 203 6.80 -8.95 10.43
N GLU A 204 6.20 -10.04 10.92
CA GLU A 204 4.83 -10.42 10.57
C GLU A 204 3.87 -9.24 10.83
N TRP A 205 4.07 -8.53 11.94
CA TRP A 205 3.32 -7.32 12.28
C TRP A 205 3.49 -6.20 11.24
N LYS A 206 4.70 -5.96 10.71
CA LYS A 206 4.90 -4.96 9.66
C LYS A 206 4.23 -5.36 8.35
N CYS A 207 4.26 -6.65 8.00
CA CYS A 207 3.56 -7.16 6.82
C CYS A 207 2.05 -6.92 6.93
N PHE A 208 1.46 -7.23 8.09
CA PHE A 208 0.06 -6.97 8.39
C PHE A 208 -0.27 -5.48 8.40
N LEU A 209 0.55 -4.67 9.07
CA LEU A 209 0.38 -3.22 9.16
C LEU A 209 0.42 -2.56 7.76
N ASN A 210 1.29 -3.04 6.86
CA ASN A 210 1.35 -2.55 5.49
C ASN A 210 0.00 -2.74 4.78
N LEU A 211 -0.56 -3.95 4.85
CA LEU A 211 -1.86 -4.27 4.27
C LEU A 211 -2.98 -3.41 4.88
N LEU A 212 -3.02 -3.30 6.21
CA LEU A 212 -4.01 -2.50 6.92
C LEU A 212 -3.98 -1.02 6.52
N VAL A 213 -2.78 -0.42 6.51
CA VAL A 213 -2.59 1.00 6.19
C VAL A 213 -2.92 1.28 4.72
N GLN A 214 -2.58 0.36 3.81
CA GLN A 214 -2.95 0.47 2.40
C GLN A 214 -4.47 0.38 2.19
N LEU A 215 -5.13 -0.59 2.83
CA LEU A 215 -6.58 -0.77 2.70
C LEU A 215 -7.32 0.47 3.21
N TRP A 216 -7.05 0.88 4.45
CA TRP A 216 -7.70 2.06 5.02
C TRP A 216 -7.36 3.34 4.26
N GLY A 217 -6.12 3.50 3.80
CA GLY A 217 -5.73 4.66 2.99
C GLY A 217 -6.55 4.78 1.71
N MET A 218 -6.69 3.68 0.96
CA MET A 218 -7.50 3.64 -0.26
C MET A 218 -8.99 3.83 0.03
N THR A 219 -9.52 3.19 1.06
CA THR A 219 -10.93 3.30 1.45
C THR A 219 -11.31 4.72 1.86
N LEU A 220 -10.51 5.37 2.72
CA LEU A 220 -10.74 6.77 3.12
C LEU A 220 -10.59 7.76 1.96
N PHE A 221 -9.81 7.39 0.93
CA PHE A 221 -9.69 8.18 -0.29
C PHE A 221 -10.89 8.00 -1.24
N LEU A 222 -11.30 6.76 -1.53
CA LEU A 222 -12.32 6.44 -2.54
C LEU A 222 -13.77 6.67 -2.05
N ILE A 223 -14.08 6.41 -0.77
CA ILE A 223 -15.45 6.52 -0.27
C ILE A 223 -16.02 7.94 -0.43
N PRO A 224 -15.30 9.02 -0.10
CA PRO A 224 -15.81 10.37 -0.32
C PRO A 224 -16.22 10.64 -1.78
N ILE A 225 -15.45 10.12 -2.74
CA ILE A 225 -15.75 10.24 -4.17
C ILE A 225 -17.00 9.43 -4.51
N LEU A 226 -17.10 8.20 -4.02
CA LEU A 226 -18.26 7.35 -4.23
C LEU A 226 -19.54 7.97 -3.66
N TYR A 227 -19.48 8.52 -2.44
CA TYR A 227 -20.59 9.24 -1.81
C TYR A 227 -21.10 10.36 -2.72
N GLU A 228 -20.19 11.18 -3.24
CA GLU A 228 -20.55 12.30 -4.09
C GLU A 228 -21.17 11.87 -5.42
N LEU A 229 -20.62 10.81 -6.05
CA LEU A 229 -21.20 10.24 -7.26
C LEU A 229 -22.61 9.69 -7.04
N ILE A 230 -22.90 9.12 -5.86
CA ILE A 230 -24.24 8.63 -5.51
C ILE A 230 -25.21 9.79 -5.28
N LEU A 231 -24.77 10.86 -4.63
CA LEU A 231 -25.60 12.05 -4.39
C LEU A 231 -25.99 12.77 -5.69
N GLN A 232 -25.12 12.75 -6.68
CA GLN A 232 -25.37 13.42 -7.95
C GLN A 232 -26.38 12.67 -8.84
N TYR A 233 -26.66 11.39 -8.55
CA TYR A 233 -27.51 10.53 -9.35
C TYR A 233 -28.87 11.19 -9.68
N PRO A 234 -29.34 11.14 -10.93
CA PRO A 234 -30.38 12.07 -11.40
C PRO A 234 -31.77 11.71 -10.90
N THR A 235 -32.02 10.44 -10.56
CA THR A 235 -33.31 9.99 -10.05
C THR A 235 -33.23 9.84 -8.53
N PRO A 236 -34.08 10.53 -7.76
CA PRO A 236 -34.13 10.34 -6.33
C PRO A 236 -34.52 8.89 -6.03
N ASN A 237 -33.65 8.21 -5.29
CA ASN A 237 -33.87 6.84 -4.83
C ASN A 237 -33.84 6.87 -3.30
N ASN A 238 -34.59 5.97 -2.65
CA ASN A 238 -34.58 5.83 -1.18
C ASN A 238 -33.16 5.64 -0.62
N LEU A 239 -32.26 5.03 -1.40
CA LEU A 239 -30.85 4.88 -1.04
C LEU A 239 -30.13 6.23 -0.96
N THR A 240 -30.35 7.12 -1.92
CA THR A 240 -29.72 8.45 -1.95
C THR A 240 -30.23 9.29 -0.77
N GLU A 241 -31.53 9.29 -0.50
CA GLU A 241 -32.11 9.97 0.66
C GLU A 241 -31.52 9.46 1.98
N TRP A 242 -31.42 8.14 2.14
CA TRP A 242 -30.82 7.54 3.33
C TRP A 242 -29.34 7.94 3.52
N ILE A 243 -28.56 7.96 2.44
CA ILE A 243 -27.14 8.35 2.47
C ILE A 243 -26.97 9.82 2.88
N ILE A 244 -27.85 10.72 2.41
CA ILE A 244 -27.84 12.14 2.79
C ILE A 244 -28.04 12.28 4.30
N ASP A 245 -29.02 11.56 4.85
CA ASP A 245 -29.34 11.63 6.27
C ASP A 245 -28.29 10.95 7.16
N HIS A 246 -27.59 9.93 6.63
CA HIS A 246 -26.68 9.07 7.41
C HIS A 246 -25.24 9.02 6.86
N ARG A 247 -24.71 10.15 6.39
CA ARG A 247 -23.39 10.25 5.74
C ARG A 247 -22.23 9.56 6.49
N HIS A 248 -22.18 9.64 7.82
CA HIS A 248 -21.12 9.03 8.61
C HIS A 248 -21.29 7.52 8.78
N LEU A 249 -22.53 7.04 8.83
CA LEU A 249 -22.85 5.62 8.90
C LEU A 249 -22.49 4.94 7.57
N PHE A 250 -22.70 5.62 6.44
CA PHE A 250 -22.24 5.17 5.13
C PHE A 250 -20.72 4.92 5.10
N ILE A 251 -19.91 5.85 5.59
CA ILE A 251 -18.45 5.63 5.68
C ILE A 251 -18.11 4.50 6.64
N SER A 252 -18.74 4.48 7.83
CA SER A 252 -18.49 3.47 8.85
C SER A 252 -18.78 2.05 8.34
N PHE A 253 -19.77 1.88 7.46
CA PHE A 253 -20.09 0.59 6.86
C PHE A 253 -18.90 0.01 6.10
N PHE A 254 -18.24 0.79 5.26
CA PHE A 254 -17.07 0.32 4.50
C PHE A 254 -15.84 0.07 5.38
N ILE A 255 -15.64 0.89 6.42
CA ILE A 255 -14.57 0.63 7.40
C ILE A 255 -14.81 -0.70 8.10
N VAL A 256 -16.06 -1.04 8.44
CA VAL A 256 -16.39 -2.36 9.02
C VAL A 256 -16.10 -3.48 8.03
N VAL A 257 -16.43 -3.31 6.74
CA VAL A 257 -16.07 -4.29 5.69
C VAL A 257 -14.57 -4.50 5.64
N ASP A 258 -13.77 -3.43 5.66
CA ASP A 258 -12.30 -3.52 5.69
C ASP A 258 -11.80 -4.23 6.95
N VAL A 259 -12.37 -3.96 8.12
CA VAL A 259 -11.99 -4.64 9.37
C VAL A 259 -12.30 -6.14 9.29
N VAL A 260 -13.45 -6.53 8.74
CA VAL A 260 -13.79 -7.95 8.53
C VAL A 260 -12.79 -8.61 7.59
N VAL A 261 -12.49 -7.96 6.47
CA VAL A 261 -11.46 -8.38 5.52
C VAL A 261 -10.10 -8.59 6.18
N ILE A 262 -9.65 -7.59 6.94
CA ILE A 262 -8.36 -7.62 7.64
C ILE A 262 -8.34 -8.74 8.70
N SER A 263 -9.47 -8.96 9.38
CA SER A 263 -9.61 -10.02 10.38
C SER A 263 -9.45 -11.42 9.76
N LEU A 264 -9.83 -11.61 8.49
CA LEU A 264 -9.58 -12.87 7.77
C LEU A 264 -8.07 -13.13 7.60
N PHE A 265 -7.26 -12.08 7.42
CA PHE A 265 -5.79 -12.20 7.33
C PHE A 265 -5.10 -12.48 8.67
N VAL A 266 -5.78 -12.26 9.79
CA VAL A 266 -5.25 -12.67 11.10
C VAL A 266 -5.30 -14.19 11.25
N VAL A 267 -6.25 -14.87 10.59
CA VAL A 267 -6.40 -16.33 10.63
C VAL A 267 -5.33 -17.03 9.79
N GLU A 268 -5.01 -16.48 8.62
CA GLU A 268 -3.95 -16.98 7.75
C GLU A 268 -2.75 -16.01 7.74
N PRO A 269 -1.73 -16.23 8.59
CA PRO A 269 -0.64 -15.27 8.73
C PRO A 269 0.18 -15.15 7.45
N LEU A 270 0.60 -13.91 7.17
CA LEU A 270 1.63 -13.59 6.19
C LEU A 270 2.97 -14.10 6.73
N ILE A 271 3.64 -14.97 5.96
CA ILE A 271 4.95 -15.51 6.33
C ILE A 271 6.04 -14.63 5.73
N ILE A 272 7.14 -14.49 6.46
CA ILE A 272 8.34 -13.84 5.96
C ILE A 272 9.13 -14.88 5.17
N GLU A 273 9.31 -14.64 3.88
CA GLU A 273 10.13 -15.50 3.01
C GLU A 273 11.50 -14.85 2.80
N GLU A 274 12.56 -15.62 3.07
CA GLU A 274 13.93 -15.19 2.81
C GLU A 274 14.30 -15.50 1.36
N ILE A 275 14.60 -14.47 0.57
CA ILE A 275 15.15 -14.60 -0.78
C ILE A 275 16.66 -14.75 -0.66
N VAL A 276 17.14 -16.00 -0.77
CA VAL A 276 18.56 -16.34 -0.77
C VAL A 276 19.14 -16.17 -2.18
N ILE A 277 20.19 -15.37 -2.34
CA ILE A 277 20.82 -15.10 -3.64
C ILE A 277 22.26 -15.58 -3.63
N GLU A 278 22.60 -16.47 -4.56
CA GLU A 278 23.88 -17.21 -4.61
C GLU A 278 25.14 -16.33 -4.62
N GLU A 279 25.05 -15.12 -5.15
CA GLU A 279 26.15 -14.15 -5.22
C GLU A 279 25.68 -12.74 -4.82
N GLY A 280 24.60 -12.67 -4.06
CA GLY A 280 23.91 -11.43 -3.73
C GLY A 280 23.74 -11.23 -2.24
N LYS A 281 22.88 -10.27 -1.93
CA LYS A 281 22.52 -9.89 -0.57
C LYS A 281 21.15 -10.48 -0.28
N ASN A 282 21.07 -11.40 0.67
CA ASN A 282 19.81 -12.00 1.08
C ASN A 282 18.89 -10.91 1.67
N PHE A 283 17.58 -11.06 1.46
CA PHE A 283 16.60 -10.14 2.02
C PHE A 283 15.27 -10.85 2.25
N GLU A 284 14.45 -10.27 3.12
CA GLU A 284 13.14 -10.79 3.47
C GLU A 284 12.06 -10.12 2.58
N ILE A 285 11.01 -10.87 2.23
CA ILE A 285 9.76 -10.35 1.67
C ILE A 285 8.55 -10.89 2.44
N CYS A 286 7.46 -10.14 2.43
CA CYS A 286 6.18 -10.62 2.95
C CYS A 286 5.51 -11.46 1.87
N GLN A 287 5.36 -12.78 2.09
CA GLN A 287 4.68 -13.67 1.16
C GLN A 287 3.52 -14.38 1.86
N PRO A 288 2.32 -14.41 1.26
CA PRO A 288 1.24 -15.30 1.70
C PRO A 288 1.69 -16.77 1.73
N SER A 289 1.41 -17.43 2.85
CA SER A 289 1.88 -18.78 3.19
C SER A 289 1.38 -19.86 2.24
N THR A 290 0.10 -19.78 1.86
CA THR A 290 -0.58 -20.78 1.04
C THR A 290 -0.98 -20.20 -0.32
N LEU A 291 -1.16 -21.08 -1.31
CA LEU A 291 -1.71 -20.68 -2.62
C LEU A 291 -3.14 -20.14 -2.49
N LEU A 292 -3.92 -20.65 -1.52
CA LEU A 292 -5.23 -20.10 -1.19
C LEU A 292 -5.11 -18.68 -0.65
N CYS A 293 -4.20 -18.43 0.30
CA CYS A 293 -3.93 -17.09 0.80
C CYS A 293 -3.48 -16.15 -0.34
N LYS A 294 -2.62 -16.61 -1.28
CA LYS A 294 -2.25 -15.85 -2.49
C LYS A 294 -3.47 -15.46 -3.31
N ILE A 295 -4.34 -16.43 -3.61
CA ILE A 295 -5.57 -16.20 -4.36
C ILE A 295 -6.49 -15.27 -3.58
N ILE A 296 -6.62 -15.43 -2.26
CA ILE A 296 -7.45 -14.58 -1.41
C ILE A 296 -6.88 -13.16 -1.38
N VAL A 297 -5.59 -12.93 -1.18
CA VAL A 297 -4.98 -11.59 -1.21
C VAL A 297 -5.22 -10.93 -2.57
N VAL A 298 -4.89 -11.62 -3.66
CA VAL A 298 -5.02 -11.08 -5.02
C VAL A 298 -6.49 -10.85 -5.36
N PHE A 299 -7.34 -11.84 -5.12
CA PHE A 299 -8.77 -11.75 -5.37
C PHE A 299 -9.39 -10.69 -4.49
N LEU A 300 -9.12 -10.63 -3.20
CA LEU A 300 -9.78 -9.69 -2.29
C LEU A 300 -9.33 -8.25 -2.56
N CYS A 301 -8.04 -8.00 -2.78
CA CYS A 301 -7.57 -6.70 -3.22
C CYS A 301 -8.12 -6.32 -4.60
N LEU A 302 -8.00 -7.19 -5.62
CA LEU A 302 -8.47 -6.84 -6.96
C LEU A 302 -9.99 -6.78 -7.05
N TYR A 303 -10.72 -7.73 -6.46
CA TYR A 303 -12.17 -7.87 -6.55
C TYR A 303 -12.89 -6.74 -5.82
N ILE A 304 -12.53 -6.45 -4.56
CA ILE A 304 -13.19 -5.38 -3.80
C ILE A 304 -12.96 -4.04 -4.50
N TYR A 305 -11.71 -3.70 -4.83
CA TYR A 305 -11.43 -2.42 -5.48
C TYR A 305 -11.91 -2.36 -6.93
N SER A 306 -11.82 -3.44 -7.71
CA SER A 306 -12.35 -3.45 -9.07
C SER A 306 -13.86 -3.29 -9.09
N ILE A 307 -14.60 -3.91 -8.16
CA ILE A 307 -16.05 -3.69 -8.04
C ILE A 307 -16.33 -2.23 -7.73
N PHE A 308 -15.63 -1.63 -6.76
CA PHE A 308 -15.80 -0.22 -6.44
C PHE A 308 -15.53 0.69 -7.64
N ILE A 309 -14.45 0.43 -8.36
CA ILE A 309 -14.08 1.19 -9.56
C ILE A 309 -15.13 1.01 -10.65
N VAL A 310 -15.63 -0.19 -10.89
CA VAL A 310 -16.69 -0.45 -11.89
C VAL A 310 -17.98 0.29 -11.51
N ILE A 311 -18.38 0.27 -10.24
CA ILE A 311 -19.53 1.04 -9.74
C ILE A 311 -19.31 2.54 -9.98
N MET A 312 -18.13 3.07 -9.66
CA MET A 312 -17.83 4.49 -9.88
C MET A 312 -17.83 4.85 -11.36
N ILE A 313 -17.22 4.04 -12.23
CA ILE A 313 -17.25 4.24 -13.69
C ILE A 313 -18.70 4.25 -14.20
N TYR A 314 -19.53 3.33 -13.71
CA TYR A 314 -20.95 3.29 -14.07
C TYR A 314 -21.66 4.60 -13.67
N LEU A 315 -21.49 5.07 -12.43
CA LEU A 315 -22.10 6.32 -11.95
C LEU A 315 -21.61 7.54 -12.75
N ILE A 316 -20.31 7.58 -13.08
CA ILE A 316 -19.71 8.62 -13.91
C ILE A 316 -20.35 8.67 -15.31
N VAL A 317 -20.58 7.52 -15.93
CA VAL A 317 -21.19 7.43 -17.27
C VAL A 317 -22.62 7.98 -17.25
N VAL A 318 -23.38 7.69 -16.18
CA VAL A 318 -24.73 8.24 -15.99
C VAL A 318 -24.70 9.77 -15.88
N GLU A 319 -23.74 10.33 -15.13
CA GLU A 319 -23.66 11.77 -14.88
C GLU A 319 -23.02 12.60 -16.02
N TRP A 320 -22.41 11.96 -17.03
CA TRP A 320 -21.60 12.64 -18.05
C TRP A 320 -22.33 13.78 -18.80
N LYS A 321 -23.67 13.76 -18.85
CA LYS A 321 -24.49 14.72 -19.60
C LYS A 321 -24.70 16.07 -18.89
N ARG A 322 -24.40 16.20 -17.59
CA ARG A 322 -24.73 17.41 -16.80
C ARG A 322 -23.65 18.50 -16.93
N LYS A 323 -23.98 19.64 -17.55
CA LYS A 323 -23.03 20.72 -17.91
C LYS A 323 -22.28 21.37 -16.73
N GLY A 324 -22.89 21.44 -15.54
CA GLY A 324 -22.30 22.15 -14.38
C GLY A 324 -21.17 21.39 -13.67
N ILE A 325 -21.20 20.05 -13.71
CA ILE A 325 -20.29 19.20 -12.92
C ILE A 325 -19.23 18.53 -13.81
N GLN A 326 -19.36 18.67 -15.13
CA GLN A 326 -18.57 17.94 -16.12
C GLN A 326 -17.05 18.12 -15.93
N TYR A 327 -16.59 19.31 -15.53
CA TYR A 327 -15.16 19.56 -15.30
C TYR A 327 -14.64 18.71 -14.14
N ASN A 328 -15.36 18.70 -13.01
CA ASN A 328 -14.94 17.98 -11.81
C ASN A 328 -15.00 16.47 -11.97
N ILE A 329 -16.05 15.97 -12.62
CA ILE A 329 -16.19 14.55 -12.96
C ILE A 329 -15.01 14.09 -13.82
N LYS A 330 -14.55 14.90 -14.79
CA LYS A 330 -13.39 14.56 -15.63
C LYS A 330 -12.10 14.36 -14.82
N PHE A 331 -11.82 15.20 -13.82
CA PHE A 331 -10.62 15.00 -12.97
C PHE A 331 -10.75 13.78 -12.06
N MET A 332 -11.94 13.53 -11.50
CA MET A 332 -12.19 12.31 -10.73
C MET A 332 -11.97 11.07 -11.59
N VAL A 333 -12.47 11.08 -12.83
CA VAL A 333 -12.26 10.02 -13.82
C VAL A 333 -10.78 9.80 -14.11
N TYR A 334 -10.00 10.87 -14.33
CA TYR A 334 -8.56 10.74 -14.56
C TYR A 334 -7.82 10.18 -13.35
N GLY A 335 -8.21 10.57 -12.13
CA GLY A 335 -7.70 9.97 -10.89
C GLY A 335 -7.96 8.45 -10.86
N LEU A 336 -9.21 8.05 -11.07
CA LEU A 336 -9.61 6.63 -11.07
C LEU A 336 -8.89 5.81 -12.15
N TYR A 337 -8.66 6.37 -13.34
CA TYR A 337 -7.88 5.68 -14.37
C TYR A 337 -6.44 5.45 -13.95
N LEU A 338 -5.81 6.42 -13.28
CA LEU A 338 -4.45 6.28 -12.77
C LEU A 338 -4.38 5.29 -11.61
N ASP A 339 -5.42 5.22 -10.77
CA ASP A 339 -5.52 4.18 -9.73
C ASP A 339 -5.57 2.78 -10.34
N VAL A 340 -6.43 2.55 -11.33
CA VAL A 340 -6.52 1.26 -12.04
C VAL A 340 -5.17 0.87 -12.65
N LEU A 341 -4.54 1.82 -13.36
CA LEU A 341 -3.23 1.59 -13.97
C LEU A 341 -2.18 1.24 -12.91
N SER A 342 -2.19 1.94 -11.78
CA SER A 342 -1.23 1.71 -10.71
C SER A 342 -1.44 0.36 -10.02
N ILE A 343 -2.68 -0.07 -9.81
CA ILE A 343 -3.00 -1.41 -9.28
C ILE A 343 -2.47 -2.50 -10.22
N ILE A 344 -2.61 -2.32 -11.54
CA ILE A 344 -2.03 -3.24 -12.54
C ILE A 344 -0.50 -3.26 -12.42
N ILE A 345 0.15 -2.09 -12.33
CA ILE A 345 1.62 -1.99 -12.19
C ILE A 345 2.10 -2.70 -10.91
N VAL A 346 1.44 -2.48 -9.76
CA VAL A 346 1.75 -3.17 -8.50
C VAL A 346 1.59 -4.69 -8.65
N SER A 347 0.51 -5.13 -9.30
CA SER A 347 0.23 -6.55 -9.51
C SER A 347 1.29 -7.23 -10.39
N VAL A 348 1.72 -6.56 -11.48
CA VAL A 348 2.80 -7.03 -12.34
C VAL A 348 4.12 -7.06 -11.58
N PHE A 349 4.43 -5.99 -10.84
CA PHE A 349 5.68 -5.90 -10.07
C PHE A 349 5.79 -6.98 -8.99
N ASN A 350 4.69 -7.26 -8.27
CA ASN A 350 4.63 -8.34 -7.28
C ASN A 350 4.79 -9.73 -7.89
N SER A 351 4.56 -9.87 -9.20
CA SER A 351 4.76 -11.15 -9.92
C SER A 351 6.21 -11.34 -10.39
N VAL A 352 7.04 -10.29 -10.38
CA VAL A 352 8.43 -10.35 -10.86
C VAL A 352 9.39 -10.55 -9.70
N ILE A 353 10.22 -11.61 -9.78
CA ILE A 353 11.25 -11.89 -8.79
C ILE A 353 12.45 -10.97 -9.03
N ILE A 354 12.54 -9.89 -8.25
CA ILE A 354 13.65 -8.94 -8.31
C ILE A 354 14.72 -9.33 -7.30
N ARG A 355 15.91 -9.69 -7.77
CA ARG A 355 17.03 -10.16 -6.93
C ARG A 355 17.84 -9.03 -6.25
N ASN A 356 17.42 -7.77 -6.37
CA ASN A 356 18.13 -6.65 -5.76
C ASN A 356 17.21 -5.96 -4.75
N TYR A 357 17.47 -6.16 -3.46
CA TYR A 357 16.61 -5.65 -2.38
C TYR A 357 16.48 -4.12 -2.39
N LYS A 358 17.55 -3.38 -2.75
CA LYS A 358 17.50 -1.91 -2.82
C LYS A 358 16.56 -1.48 -3.95
N PHE A 359 16.75 -2.07 -5.12
CA PHE A 359 15.91 -1.77 -6.28
C PHE A 359 14.45 -2.16 -6.02
N TYR A 360 14.21 -3.35 -5.45
CA TYR A 360 12.88 -3.83 -5.09
C TYR A 360 12.14 -2.83 -4.20
N ASN A 361 12.76 -2.44 -3.08
CA ASN A 361 12.13 -1.51 -2.14
C ASN A 361 11.99 -0.09 -2.70
N ILE A 362 12.99 0.42 -3.45
CA ILE A 362 12.90 1.77 -4.07
C ILE A 362 11.76 1.83 -5.08
N VAL A 363 11.62 0.82 -5.95
CA VAL A 363 10.55 0.80 -6.95
C VAL A 363 9.20 0.68 -6.26
N LEU A 364 9.07 -0.22 -5.28
CA LEU A 364 7.81 -0.39 -4.55
C LEU A 364 7.38 0.89 -3.83
N ILE A 365 8.28 1.54 -3.09
CA ILE A 365 8.00 2.83 -2.44
C ILE A 365 7.71 3.91 -3.48
N GLY A 366 8.43 3.93 -4.61
CA GLY A 366 8.18 4.84 -5.72
C GLY A 366 6.78 4.70 -6.30
N ILE A 367 6.25 3.48 -6.41
CA ILE A 367 4.89 3.22 -6.86
C ILE A 367 3.88 3.78 -5.84
N PHE A 368 4.03 3.49 -4.54
CA PHE A 368 3.11 4.03 -3.52
C PHE A 368 3.16 5.56 -3.44
N PHE A 369 4.35 6.14 -3.57
CA PHE A 369 4.54 7.58 -3.64
C PHE A 369 3.81 8.19 -4.84
N SER A 370 3.95 7.57 -6.02
CA SER A 370 3.28 8.02 -7.25
C SER A 370 1.77 7.96 -7.12
N ILE A 371 1.21 6.86 -6.61
CA ILE A 371 -0.24 6.71 -6.39
C ILE A 371 -0.75 7.81 -5.45
N SER A 372 -0.12 7.96 -4.28
CA SER A 372 -0.52 8.95 -3.28
C SER A 372 -0.50 10.37 -3.85
N LEU A 373 0.56 10.72 -4.58
CA LEU A 373 0.74 12.04 -5.15
C LEU A 373 -0.29 12.31 -6.26
N SER A 374 -0.48 11.36 -7.17
CA SER A 374 -1.49 11.45 -8.23
C SER A 374 -2.88 11.64 -7.62
N ASN A 375 -3.26 10.83 -6.64
CA ASN A 375 -4.57 10.87 -6.00
C ASN A 375 -4.84 12.20 -5.31
N TYR A 376 -3.85 12.69 -4.56
CA TYR A 376 -3.93 14.03 -3.97
C TYR A 376 -4.06 15.12 -5.04
N LEU A 377 -3.25 15.07 -6.10
CA LEU A 377 -3.26 16.09 -7.15
C LEU A 377 -4.60 16.13 -7.90
N PHE A 378 -5.13 14.99 -8.35
CA PHE A 378 -6.35 14.95 -9.15
C PHE A 378 -7.61 15.32 -8.36
N ILE A 379 -7.67 14.93 -7.09
CA ILE A 379 -8.87 15.17 -6.27
C ILE A 379 -8.83 16.55 -5.60
N TYR A 380 -7.71 16.92 -4.97
CA TYR A 380 -7.60 18.14 -4.18
C TYR A 380 -6.67 19.19 -4.80
N GLY A 381 -5.48 18.78 -5.26
CA GLY A 381 -4.42 19.69 -5.70
C GLY A 381 -4.81 20.57 -6.88
N ILE A 382 -5.46 20.01 -7.91
CA ILE A 382 -5.90 20.77 -9.09
C ILE A 382 -6.92 21.85 -8.70
N LYS A 383 -7.84 21.55 -7.78
CA LYS A 383 -8.82 22.55 -7.30
C LYS A 383 -8.15 23.69 -6.56
N LEU A 384 -7.15 23.37 -5.74
CA LEU A 384 -6.34 24.37 -5.07
C LEU A 384 -5.59 25.24 -6.08
N ILE A 385 -4.96 24.64 -7.11
CA ILE A 385 -4.28 25.38 -8.19
C ILE A 385 -5.25 26.29 -8.95
N LEU A 386 -6.44 25.78 -9.31
CA LEU A 386 -7.49 26.57 -9.97
C LEU A 386 -7.97 27.73 -9.11
N ALA A 387 -8.19 27.49 -7.82
CA ALA A 387 -8.60 28.53 -6.89
C ALA A 387 -7.53 29.63 -6.76
N PHE A 388 -6.24 29.29 -6.84
CA PHE A 388 -5.16 30.27 -6.89
C PHE A 388 -5.10 31.04 -8.22
N ALA A 389 -5.33 30.35 -9.34
CA ALA A 389 -5.32 30.96 -10.67
C ALA A 389 -6.50 31.93 -10.87
N GLU A 390 -7.70 31.56 -10.39
CA GLU A 390 -8.94 32.30 -10.60
C GLU A 390 -9.25 33.32 -9.50
N LYS A 391 -8.46 33.37 -8.42
CA LYS A 391 -8.68 34.24 -7.25
C LYS A 391 -8.96 35.71 -7.59
N LYS A 392 -8.42 36.22 -8.70
CA LYS A 392 -8.63 37.61 -9.14
C LYS A 392 -10.05 37.87 -9.68
N ASN A 393 -10.72 36.84 -10.18
CA ASN A 393 -11.99 36.98 -10.88
C ASN A 393 -13.21 36.74 -9.99
N VAL A 394 -13.11 35.92 -8.93
CA VAL A 394 -14.28 35.57 -8.09
C VAL A 394 -14.89 36.80 -7.41
N ARG A 395 -14.07 37.73 -6.89
CA ARG A 395 -14.58 39.00 -6.34
C ARG A 395 -15.29 39.83 -7.41
N LEU A 396 -14.78 39.86 -8.64
CA LEU A 396 -15.38 40.60 -9.74
C LEU A 396 -16.69 39.94 -10.21
N GLN A 397 -16.75 38.59 -10.23
CA GLN A 397 -17.97 37.85 -10.53
C GLN A 397 -19.03 38.11 -9.48
N PHE A 398 -18.69 38.03 -8.19
CA PHE A 398 -19.62 38.33 -7.10
C PHE A 398 -20.14 39.78 -7.16
N ILE A 399 -19.25 40.76 -7.42
CA ILE A 399 -19.67 42.16 -7.63
C ILE A 399 -20.57 42.28 -8.86
N SER A 400 -20.29 41.53 -9.93
CA SER A 400 -21.10 41.56 -11.15
C SER A 400 -22.46 40.90 -11.01
N GLU A 401 -22.58 39.83 -10.23
CA GLU A 401 -23.86 39.17 -9.92
C GLU A 401 -24.73 40.06 -9.04
N ILE A 402 -24.16 40.65 -7.99
CA ILE A 402 -24.87 41.65 -7.16
C ILE A 402 -25.33 42.83 -8.03
N ASN A 403 -24.45 43.38 -8.86
CA ASN A 403 -24.83 44.49 -9.73
C ASN A 403 -25.92 44.10 -10.73
N LYS A 404 -25.93 42.86 -11.26
CA LYS A 404 -27.01 42.38 -12.14
C LYS A 404 -28.34 42.28 -11.41
N GLU A 405 -28.38 41.70 -10.21
CA GLU A 405 -29.61 41.62 -9.41
C GLU A 405 -30.13 43.02 -9.05
N PHE A 406 -29.26 43.95 -8.67
CA PHE A 406 -29.66 45.33 -8.38
C PHE A 406 -30.19 46.08 -9.60
N ILE A 407 -29.55 45.91 -10.77
CA ILE A 407 -29.99 46.56 -12.02
C ILE A 407 -31.34 46.00 -12.48
N GLU A 408 -31.53 44.68 -12.51
CA GLU A 408 -32.81 44.06 -12.89
C GLU A 408 -33.94 44.41 -11.89
N TYR A 409 -33.63 44.51 -10.60
CA TYR A 409 -34.61 44.97 -9.60
C TYR A 409 -34.99 46.44 -9.80
N SER A 410 -34.04 47.31 -10.16
CA SER A 410 -34.33 48.73 -10.44
C SER A 410 -35.15 48.94 -11.71
N GLU A 411 -34.89 48.17 -12.78
CA GLU A 411 -35.66 48.25 -14.03
C GLU A 411 -37.09 47.69 -13.89
N SER A 412 -37.28 46.64 -13.10
CA SER A 412 -38.60 46.07 -12.85
C SER A 412 -39.48 46.99 -11.98
N LYS A 413 -38.92 47.70 -11.00
CA LYS A 413 -39.65 48.73 -10.24
C LYS A 413 -39.91 50.02 -11.03
N ALA A 414 -39.06 50.39 -11.98
CA ALA A 414 -39.29 51.54 -12.84
C ALA A 414 -40.44 51.32 -13.85
N LYS A 415 -40.78 50.07 -14.19
CA LYS A 415 -41.86 49.74 -15.14
C LYS A 415 -43.24 49.56 -14.53
N THR A 416 -43.40 49.54 -13.21
CA THR A 416 -44.72 49.35 -12.55
C THR A 416 -45.43 50.63 -12.11
N ASN A 417 -44.87 51.82 -12.38
CA ASN A 417 -45.55 53.10 -12.11
C ASN A 417 -45.99 53.86 -13.37
N SER A 418 -46.16 53.19 -14.51
CA SER A 418 -47.25 53.62 -15.40
C SER A 418 -48.54 53.16 -14.72
N ILE A 419 -49.02 54.00 -13.80
CA ILE A 419 -50.42 54.02 -13.42
C ILE A 419 -51.17 54.23 -14.72
N HIS A 420 -51.52 53.13 -15.38
CA HIS A 420 -52.52 53.11 -16.41
C HIS A 420 -53.78 53.46 -15.65
N PHE A 421 -54.11 54.75 -15.59
CA PHE A 421 -55.41 55.20 -15.14
C PHE A 421 -56.42 54.40 -15.97
N PRO A 422 -57.17 53.46 -15.38
CA PRO A 422 -58.32 52.96 -16.07
C PRO A 422 -59.21 54.19 -16.27
N ASN A 423 -59.56 54.47 -17.52
CA ASN A 423 -60.66 55.38 -17.83
C ASN A 423 -61.88 54.82 -17.10
N PHE A 424 -62.11 55.29 -15.88
CA PHE A 424 -63.30 55.01 -15.10
C PHE A 424 -64.42 55.79 -15.76
N ASN A 425 -65.04 55.14 -16.74
CA ASN A 425 -66.30 55.59 -17.25
C ASN A 425 -67.32 55.42 -16.13
N ASN A 426 -67.86 56.56 -15.75
CA ASN A 426 -68.85 56.80 -14.73
C ASN A 426 -70.04 55.84 -14.88
N ASN A 427 -70.30 55.01 -13.86
CA ASN A 427 -71.65 54.54 -13.61
C ASN A 427 -71.84 54.30 -12.10
N ASN A 428 -72.64 55.20 -11.53
CA ASN A 428 -73.19 55.17 -10.18
C ASN A 428 -73.65 53.77 -9.78
N THR A 429 -73.09 53.22 -8.70
CA THR A 429 -73.91 52.47 -7.72
C THR A 429 -73.33 52.64 -6.32
N LYS A 430 -74.18 53.22 -5.45
CA LYS A 430 -74.01 53.32 -4.01
C LYS A 430 -74.02 51.93 -3.36
N SER A 431 -73.00 51.62 -2.55
CA SER A 431 -73.13 50.98 -1.22
C SER A 431 -71.75 51.00 -0.57
N ILE A 432 -71.48 51.92 0.37
CA ILE A 432 -71.55 51.73 1.83
C ILE A 432 -70.99 50.37 2.28
N MET A 433 -69.70 50.33 2.63
CA MET A 433 -69.28 49.81 3.94
C MET A 433 -67.91 50.36 4.35
N LYS A 434 -67.89 50.91 5.57
CA LYS A 434 -66.74 51.41 6.33
C LYS A 434 -65.83 50.25 6.75
N THR A 435 -64.51 50.46 6.79
CA THR A 435 -63.76 50.82 8.03
C THR A 435 -62.25 50.89 7.80
N ASN A 436 -61.69 52.07 8.11
CA ASN A 436 -60.45 52.44 8.84
C ASN A 436 -59.26 51.46 8.90
N PHE A 437 -58.06 51.94 8.53
CA PHE A 437 -56.86 52.08 9.42
C PHE A 437 -55.72 52.77 8.62
N ILE A 438 -55.57 54.09 8.76
CA ILE A 438 -54.49 54.84 9.44
C ILE A 438 -53.09 54.74 8.78
N SER A 439 -52.69 55.93 8.30
CA SER A 439 -51.47 56.40 7.64
C SER A 439 -50.30 56.68 8.58
N ASN A 440 -49.10 56.82 7.99
CA ASN A 440 -48.06 57.85 8.22
C ASN A 440 -46.96 57.56 7.16
N VAL A 441 -46.77 58.30 6.05
CA VAL A 441 -46.37 59.71 5.82
C VAL A 441 -45.11 60.13 6.59
N THR A 442 -44.00 60.28 5.84
CA THR A 442 -43.12 61.46 5.86
C THR A 442 -42.44 61.60 4.50
N GLU A 443 -42.62 62.78 3.92
CA GLU A 443 -41.97 63.35 2.74
C GLU A 443 -40.55 63.85 3.04
N ASP A 444 -39.68 63.80 2.04
CA ASP A 444 -38.76 64.86 1.57
C ASP A 444 -37.96 64.23 0.41
N GLY A 445 -37.81 64.78 -0.79
CA GLY A 445 -37.71 66.18 -1.19
C GLY A 445 -36.27 66.42 -1.67
N THR A 446 -36.03 66.46 -2.99
CA THR A 446 -35.19 67.43 -3.74
C THR A 446 -34.60 66.92 -5.07
N ASN A 447 -34.94 67.68 -6.12
CA ASN A 447 -34.30 67.95 -7.41
C ASN A 447 -32.78 67.69 -7.53
N ASN A 448 -32.30 67.24 -8.70
CA ASN A 448 -31.73 68.13 -9.73
C ASN A 448 -31.19 67.40 -10.99
N ASP A 449 -31.49 68.02 -12.14
CA ASP A 449 -30.66 68.28 -13.32
C ASP A 449 -29.97 67.17 -14.16
N ASN A 450 -30.36 67.18 -15.46
CA ASN A 450 -29.53 67.26 -16.67
C ASN A 450 -28.23 66.44 -16.78
N ASN A 451 -28.12 65.59 -17.82
CA ASN A 451 -27.39 65.98 -19.04
C ASN A 451 -27.38 64.93 -20.17
N ASN A 452 -27.23 65.47 -21.38
CA ASN A 452 -27.05 64.82 -22.69
C ASN A 452 -25.80 63.93 -22.80
N ASN A 453 -25.89 62.90 -23.66
CA ASN A 453 -24.99 62.59 -24.80
C ASN A 453 -25.24 61.14 -25.25
N SER A 454 -25.69 60.86 -26.48
CA SER A 454 -25.01 60.94 -27.77
C SER A 454 -23.88 59.91 -27.96
N SER A 455 -23.86 59.34 -29.18
CA SER A 455 -22.82 58.48 -29.79
C SER A 455 -22.79 57.02 -29.33
N SER A 456 -22.42 56.03 -30.14
CA SER A 456 -22.33 55.84 -31.59
C SER A 456 -21.93 54.37 -31.79
N ASN A 457 -22.33 53.78 -32.91
CA ASN A 457 -21.61 52.75 -33.69
C ASN A 457 -20.36 52.09 -33.07
N ASN A 458 -20.29 50.76 -33.10
CA ASN A 458 -19.57 50.10 -34.20
C ASN A 458 -19.59 48.57 -34.13
N ASN A 459 -19.88 47.99 -35.30
CA ASN A 459 -19.47 46.67 -35.75
C ASN A 459 -18.02 46.33 -35.41
N LYS A 460 -17.75 45.06 -35.08
CA LYS A 460 -16.61 44.34 -35.67
C LYS A 460 -16.78 42.82 -35.59
N ASN A 461 -17.10 42.27 -36.75
CA ASN A 461 -16.74 40.91 -37.16
C ASN A 461 -15.25 40.63 -36.93
N LYS A 462 -14.94 39.42 -36.47
CA LYS A 462 -13.69 38.75 -36.83
C LYS A 462 -13.86 37.23 -36.75
N ASN A 463 -14.10 36.63 -37.92
CA ASN A 463 -13.76 35.25 -38.22
C ASN A 463 -12.23 35.11 -38.32
N ASN A 464 -11.70 33.98 -37.84
CA ASN A 464 -10.68 33.17 -38.50
C ASN A 464 -10.37 31.96 -37.61
N SER A 465 -10.89 30.79 -37.98
CA SER A 465 -10.42 29.50 -37.48
C SER A 465 -9.65 28.79 -38.60
N SER A 466 -8.35 28.67 -38.40
CA SER A 466 -7.45 27.88 -39.24
C SER A 466 -7.63 26.41 -38.90
N ASN A 467 -7.92 25.60 -39.92
CA ASN A 467 -7.75 24.15 -39.92
C ASN A 467 -6.26 23.84 -39.92
N ASP A 468 -5.82 22.91 -39.08
CA ASP A 468 -4.65 22.07 -39.35
C ASP A 468 -4.97 20.63 -38.94
N ASN A 469 -5.14 19.79 -39.96
CA ASN A 469 -5.10 18.34 -39.88
C ASN A 469 -3.63 17.93 -39.86
N ASN A 470 -3.22 17.08 -38.93
CA ASN A 470 -2.07 16.22 -39.16
C ASN A 470 -2.37 14.79 -38.67
N SER A 471 -2.29 13.90 -39.64
CA SER A 471 -2.29 12.46 -39.54
C SER A 471 -0.93 12.00 -39.02
N PHE A 472 -0.93 11.00 -38.14
CA PHE A 472 0.29 10.27 -37.82
C PHE A 472 0.02 8.77 -37.86
N SER A 473 0.97 8.10 -38.50
CA SER A 473 0.93 6.77 -39.10
C SER A 473 1.24 5.65 -38.10
N GLU A 474 0.70 4.47 -38.45
CA GLU A 474 0.94 3.15 -37.89
C GLU A 474 2.43 2.76 -37.84
N VAL A 475 2.83 2.05 -36.78
CA VAL A 475 4.09 1.29 -36.74
C VAL A 475 3.81 -0.13 -36.24
N GLY A 476 3.88 -1.05 -37.21
CA GLY A 476 4.53 -2.36 -37.21
C GLY A 476 4.64 -3.18 -35.93
N ASN A 477 3.92 -4.31 -35.93
CA ASN A 477 4.16 -5.50 -35.11
C ASN A 477 5.43 -6.24 -35.55
N ASP A 478 6.22 -6.72 -34.59
CA ASP A 478 7.05 -7.92 -34.75
C ASP A 478 7.05 -8.72 -33.43
N ILE A 479 6.46 -9.92 -33.48
CA ILE A 479 6.42 -10.90 -32.38
C ILE A 479 7.39 -12.02 -32.75
N SER A 480 8.45 -12.19 -31.96
CA SER A 480 9.35 -13.34 -32.04
C SER A 480 8.94 -14.42 -31.03
N VAL A 481 8.73 -15.62 -31.54
CA VAL A 481 8.36 -16.83 -30.79
C VAL A 481 9.63 -17.53 -30.35
N TYR A 482 9.86 -17.65 -29.04
CA TYR A 482 10.91 -18.50 -28.47
C TYR A 482 10.34 -19.87 -28.11
N THR A 483 10.86 -20.91 -28.75
CA THR A 483 10.61 -22.32 -28.45
C THR A 483 11.44 -22.78 -27.25
N ALA A 484 10.78 -23.40 -26.26
CA ALA A 484 11.41 -23.97 -25.08
C ALA A 484 12.06 -25.32 -25.39
N ASN A 485 13.36 -25.42 -25.17
CA ASN A 485 14.10 -26.68 -25.23
C ASN A 485 13.97 -27.46 -23.91
N LYS A 486 13.69 -28.74 -24.07
CA LYS A 486 13.58 -29.79 -23.06
C LYS A 486 14.95 -30.05 -22.42
N ILE A 487 15.04 -29.93 -21.10
CA ILE A 487 16.25 -30.24 -20.32
C ILE A 487 16.14 -31.69 -19.84
N ASP A 488 17.01 -32.55 -20.36
CA ASP A 488 17.19 -33.93 -19.89
C ASP A 488 17.97 -33.95 -18.57
N SER A 489 17.47 -34.73 -17.60
CA SER A 489 18.09 -34.98 -16.31
C SER A 489 19.32 -35.91 -16.44
N PRO A 490 20.46 -35.61 -15.78
CA PRO A 490 21.62 -36.50 -15.79
C PRO A 490 21.45 -37.68 -14.81
N PRO A 491 22.09 -38.83 -15.09
CA PRO A 491 21.91 -40.06 -14.33
C PRO A 491 22.63 -40.02 -12.97
N THR A 492 21.94 -40.54 -11.96
CA THR A 492 22.45 -40.76 -10.60
C THR A 492 23.59 -41.79 -10.60
N ARG A 493 24.82 -41.34 -10.33
CA ARG A 493 25.95 -42.22 -9.99
C ARG A 493 25.97 -42.48 -8.48
N ASN A 494 25.87 -43.76 -8.11
CA ASN A 494 26.18 -44.27 -6.77
C ASN A 494 27.66 -44.02 -6.45
N ILE A 495 27.92 -43.16 -5.46
CA ILE A 495 29.27 -42.95 -4.90
C ILE A 495 29.35 -43.65 -3.55
N GLN A 496 29.98 -44.82 -3.56
CA GLN A 496 30.39 -45.56 -2.37
C GLN A 496 31.69 -44.91 -1.84
N ARG A 497 31.61 -44.08 -0.80
CA ARG A 497 32.80 -43.48 -0.16
C ARG A 497 33.41 -44.48 0.83
N ARG A 498 34.57 -45.05 0.47
CA ARG A 498 35.56 -45.54 1.44
C ARG A 498 36.33 -44.32 1.97
N PHE A 499 36.20 -44.04 3.26
CA PHE A 499 37.15 -43.21 3.98
C PHE A 499 38.27 -44.11 4.50
N SER A 500 39.44 -44.00 3.91
CA SER A 500 40.70 -44.46 4.51
C SER A 500 41.34 -43.26 5.20
N LEU A 501 41.36 -43.31 6.53
CA LEU A 501 42.15 -42.43 7.38
C LEU A 501 43.64 -42.73 7.17
N VAL A 502 44.39 -41.70 6.80
CA VAL A 502 45.84 -41.66 6.99
C VAL A 502 46.08 -40.49 7.94
N ILE A 503 46.60 -40.83 9.13
CA ILE A 503 47.31 -39.91 10.02
C ILE A 503 48.75 -39.82 9.52
#